data_AF-A0A965JUZ4-F1
#
_entry.id   AF-A0A965JUZ4-F1
#
_cell.length_a   1.000
_cell.length_b   1.000
_cell.length_c   1.000
_cell.angle_alpha   90.00
_cell.angle_beta   90.00
_cell.angle_gamma   90.00
#
_symmetry.space_group_name_H-M   'P 1'
#
loop_
_entity.id
_entity.type
_entity.pdbx_description
1 polymer ?
#
loop_
_entity_poly.entity_id
_entity_poly.type
_entity_poly.pdbx_seq_one_letter_code
_entity_poly.pdbx_strand_id
1 'polypeptide(L)'
;MADAEPRTRAANQRAVTDGKIQGAALRLLATVGTDGLSLPAIAKESGLTTGPVYARYGGVDDVLVVIWDLYLRDALVRVLALQAAWVNGEDPMPDELRDLFESPSQEMNALVEVMATVRRYPFAYEVISVQIEECFTTIAAQYSHVPRSQLQLQLGFVLGAVFAMPIMPSALVDNFIEAEHLLRMMARSREGWDARSAQIDTFVVPIPIVDVEEPVRKAFLTGALNTIAITGVEGASAQRIARASGYGFSTAYNYFQSKEQLAEEAIRIVMFQLFQLNVNVNRIQNREAYINAVIAI
;
A
#
# COMPACT_ATOMS: atom_id res chain seq x y z
N MET A 1 -43.29 18.59 -22.61
CA MET A 1 -41.91 19.13 -22.46
C MET A 1 -41.60 19.55 -21.01
N ALA A 2 -42.10 18.84 -19.99
CA ALA A 2 -42.09 19.30 -18.59
C ALA A 2 -41.47 18.31 -17.58
N ASP A 3 -40.69 17.32 -18.03
CA ASP A 3 -40.24 16.20 -17.18
C ASP A 3 -38.70 16.14 -16.97
N ALA A 4 -37.98 17.20 -17.36
CA ALA A 4 -36.51 17.23 -17.33
C ALA A 4 -35.90 17.99 -16.12
N GLU A 5 -36.64 18.85 -15.42
CA GLU A 5 -36.10 19.73 -14.36
C GLU A 5 -35.89 19.09 -12.96
N PRO A 6 -36.73 18.16 -12.47
CA PRO A 6 -36.55 17.61 -11.12
C PRO A 6 -35.34 16.67 -10.99
N ARG A 7 -35.06 15.89 -12.04
CA ARG A 7 -33.96 14.92 -12.08
C ARG A 7 -32.59 15.61 -12.07
N THR A 8 -32.46 16.72 -12.79
CA THR A 8 -31.21 17.49 -12.90
C THR A 8 -30.86 18.20 -11.59
N ARG A 9 -31.85 18.73 -10.85
CA ARG A 9 -31.62 19.32 -9.53
C ARG A 9 -31.20 18.30 -8.49
N ALA A 10 -31.85 17.13 -8.46
CA ALA A 10 -31.49 16.06 -7.54
C ALA A 10 -30.09 15.47 -7.81
N ALA A 11 -29.71 15.35 -9.09
CA ALA A 11 -28.37 14.92 -9.50
C ALA A 11 -27.29 15.93 -9.09
N ASN A 12 -27.53 17.24 -9.31
CA ASN A 12 -26.60 18.29 -8.89
C ASN A 12 -26.43 18.33 -7.37
N GLN A 13 -27.52 18.17 -6.61
CA GLN A 13 -27.43 18.15 -5.15
C GLN A 13 -26.63 16.95 -4.63
N ARG A 14 -26.75 15.79 -5.30
CA ARG A 14 -25.94 14.60 -4.98
C ARG A 14 -24.46 14.86 -5.26
N ALA A 15 -24.10 15.36 -6.44
CA ALA A 15 -22.72 15.68 -6.79
C ALA A 15 -22.06 16.66 -5.81
N VAL A 16 -22.79 17.71 -5.39
CA VAL A 16 -22.31 18.66 -4.36
C VAL A 16 -22.06 17.96 -3.02
N THR A 17 -22.94 17.04 -2.65
CA THR A 17 -22.78 16.26 -1.41
C THR A 17 -21.57 15.33 -1.50
N ASP A 18 -21.38 14.69 -2.65
CA ASP A 18 -20.25 13.78 -2.90
C ASP A 18 -18.93 14.54 -2.81
N GLY A 19 -18.82 15.70 -3.46
CA GLY A 19 -17.61 16.53 -3.40
C GLY A 19 -17.28 17.01 -1.97
N LYS A 20 -18.29 17.29 -1.14
CA LYS A 20 -18.06 17.62 0.29
C LYS A 20 -17.49 16.45 1.08
N ILE A 21 -18.02 15.25 0.86
CA ILE A 21 -17.58 14.04 1.55
C ILE A 21 -16.16 13.67 1.10
N GLN A 22 -15.90 13.71 -0.21
CA GLN A 22 -14.61 13.40 -0.81
C GLN A 22 -13.53 14.39 -0.37
N GLY A 23 -13.80 15.70 -0.44
CA GLY A 23 -12.86 16.72 0.03
C GLY A 23 -12.57 16.63 1.53
N ALA A 24 -13.57 16.24 2.35
CA ALA A 24 -13.36 15.98 3.78
C ALA A 24 -12.47 14.75 4.03
N ALA A 25 -12.69 13.66 3.30
CA ALA A 25 -11.86 12.46 3.40
C ALA A 25 -10.40 12.73 2.97
N LEU A 26 -10.20 13.48 1.88
CA LEU A 26 -8.87 13.90 1.43
C LEU A 26 -8.14 14.74 2.50
N ARG A 27 -8.82 15.72 3.10
CA ARG A 27 -8.26 16.52 4.20
C ARG A 27 -7.88 15.67 5.40
N LEU A 28 -8.75 14.75 5.81
CA LEU A 28 -8.46 13.85 6.94
C LEU A 28 -7.23 12.99 6.66
N LEU A 29 -7.15 12.39 5.46
CA LEU A 29 -5.98 11.62 5.03
C LEU A 29 -4.70 12.46 5.09
N ALA A 30 -4.74 13.67 4.56
CA ALA A 30 -3.58 14.56 4.49
C ALA A 30 -3.11 15.09 5.86
N THR A 31 -3.98 15.15 6.87
CA THR A 31 -3.69 15.83 8.15
C THR A 31 -3.51 14.89 9.33
N VAL A 32 -4.29 13.81 9.39
CA VAL A 32 -4.28 12.86 10.51
C VAL A 32 -4.04 11.41 10.07
N GLY A 33 -3.86 11.18 8.78
CA GLY A 33 -3.57 9.88 8.21
C GLY A 33 -4.76 8.93 8.15
N THR A 34 -4.49 7.69 7.74
CA THR A 34 -5.48 6.62 7.63
C THR A 34 -6.04 6.18 8.98
N ASP A 35 -5.28 6.32 10.06
CA ASP A 35 -5.72 6.04 11.42
C ASP A 35 -6.83 6.99 11.90
N GLY A 36 -6.80 8.25 11.45
CA GLY A 36 -7.85 9.23 11.71
C GLY A 36 -9.05 9.11 10.78
N LEU A 37 -8.97 8.29 9.73
CA LEU A 37 -10.02 8.18 8.71
C LEU A 37 -11.10 7.19 9.14
N SER A 38 -12.30 7.71 9.39
CA SER A 38 -13.50 6.90 9.66
C SER A 38 -14.75 7.57 9.09
N LEU A 39 -15.80 6.80 8.76
CA LEU A 39 -17.05 7.36 8.24
C LEU A 39 -17.68 8.42 9.17
N PRO A 40 -17.67 8.25 10.51
CA PRO A 40 -18.11 9.31 11.43
C PRO A 40 -17.21 10.55 11.39
N ALA A 41 -15.89 10.39 11.33
CA ALA A 41 -14.96 11.52 11.22
C ALA A 41 -15.18 12.29 9.91
N ILE A 42 -15.39 11.59 8.80
CA ILE A 42 -15.70 12.19 7.49
C ILE A 42 -17.02 12.95 7.54
N ALA A 43 -18.06 12.40 8.16
CA ALA A 43 -19.34 13.09 8.33
C ALA A 43 -19.17 14.40 9.11
N LYS A 44 -18.42 14.35 10.22
CA LYS A 44 -18.10 15.53 11.03
C LYS A 44 -17.32 16.58 10.23
N GLU A 45 -16.26 16.17 9.54
CA GLU A 45 -15.39 17.05 8.74
C GLU A 45 -16.13 17.65 7.54
N SER A 46 -17.06 16.91 6.93
CA SER A 46 -17.88 17.40 5.81
C SER A 46 -19.06 18.28 6.24
N GLY A 47 -19.31 18.42 7.55
CA GLY A 47 -20.47 19.13 8.09
C GLY A 47 -21.81 18.45 7.79
N LEU A 48 -21.81 17.15 7.56
CA LEU A 48 -22.98 16.34 7.25
C LEU A 48 -23.35 15.41 8.41
N THR A 49 -24.57 14.89 8.39
CA THR A 49 -24.92 13.76 9.24
C THR A 49 -24.25 12.48 8.72
N THR A 50 -24.19 11.44 9.54
CA THR A 50 -23.57 10.16 9.15
C THR A 50 -24.33 9.45 8.03
N GLY A 51 -25.67 9.58 7.98
CA GLY A 51 -26.53 8.90 7.01
C GLY A 51 -26.07 9.02 5.55
N PRO A 52 -25.87 10.24 5.02
CA PRO A 52 -25.33 10.46 3.68
C PRO A 52 -23.99 9.77 3.39
N VAL A 53 -23.10 9.63 4.37
CA VAL A 53 -21.80 8.98 4.21
C VAL A 53 -21.97 7.45 4.16
N TYR A 54 -22.72 6.87 5.11
CA TYR A 54 -23.02 5.43 5.12
C TYR A 54 -23.87 4.96 3.94
N ALA A 55 -24.64 5.84 3.30
CA ALA A 55 -25.38 5.52 2.08
C ALA A 55 -24.47 5.33 0.85
N ARG A 56 -23.21 5.77 0.92
CA ARG A 56 -22.25 5.78 -0.21
C ARG A 56 -21.11 4.79 -0.02
N TYR A 57 -20.62 4.69 1.20
CA TYR A 57 -19.42 3.93 1.53
C TYR A 57 -19.77 2.85 2.54
N GLY A 58 -19.39 1.61 2.25
CA GLY A 58 -19.49 0.47 3.17
C GLY A 58 -18.39 0.48 4.23
N GLY A 59 -17.26 1.13 3.96
CA GLY A 59 -16.17 1.29 4.92
C GLY A 59 -15.06 2.21 4.43
N VAL A 60 -13.97 2.24 5.20
CA VAL A 60 -12.78 3.05 4.88
C VAL A 60 -12.11 2.57 3.59
N ASP A 61 -12.07 1.27 3.32
CA ASP A 61 -11.54 0.72 2.06
C ASP A 61 -12.21 1.38 0.82
N ASP A 62 -13.54 1.51 0.82
CA ASP A 62 -14.27 2.12 -0.31
C ASP A 62 -13.92 3.60 -0.49
N VAL A 63 -13.73 4.30 0.64
CA VAL A 63 -13.31 5.71 0.62
C VAL A 63 -11.91 5.83 0.02
N LEU A 64 -10.97 4.98 0.42
CA LEU A 64 -9.60 5.00 -0.09
C LEU A 64 -9.55 4.77 -1.60
N VAL A 65 -10.31 3.82 -2.13
CA VAL A 65 -10.40 3.57 -3.58
C VAL A 65 -10.95 4.80 -4.33
N VAL A 66 -12.02 5.41 -3.81
CA VAL A 66 -12.61 6.59 -4.45
C VAL A 66 -11.68 7.80 -4.40
N ILE A 67 -11.00 8.04 -3.26
CA ILE A 67 -10.04 9.13 -3.15
C ILE A 67 -8.83 8.89 -4.05
N TRP A 68 -8.38 7.64 -4.15
CA TRP A 68 -7.32 7.24 -5.06
C TRP A 68 -7.65 7.61 -6.51
N ASP A 69 -8.80 7.16 -7.00
CA ASP A 69 -9.22 7.39 -8.39
C ASP A 69 -9.47 8.87 -8.70
N LEU A 70 -10.01 9.64 -7.75
CA LEU A 70 -10.38 11.04 -7.98
C LEU A 70 -9.21 12.02 -7.86
N TYR A 71 -8.23 11.75 -6.99
CA TYR A 71 -7.21 12.73 -6.62
C TYR A 71 -5.79 12.20 -6.69
N LEU A 72 -5.56 10.97 -6.22
CA LEU A 72 -4.19 10.52 -5.91
C LEU A 72 -3.49 9.89 -7.10
N ARG A 73 -4.21 9.15 -7.95
CA ARG A 73 -3.63 8.45 -9.11
C ARG A 73 -2.95 9.41 -10.08
N ASP A 74 -3.67 10.45 -10.49
CA ASP A 74 -3.12 11.42 -11.45
C ASP A 74 -2.03 12.29 -10.81
N ALA A 75 -2.15 12.60 -9.51
CA ALA A 75 -1.08 13.25 -8.76
C ALA A 75 0.21 12.40 -8.75
N LEU A 76 0.09 11.07 -8.53
CA LEU A 76 1.21 10.14 -8.61
C LEU A 76 1.85 10.14 -10.00
N VAL A 77 1.05 10.00 -11.06
CA VAL A 77 1.58 10.00 -12.43
C VAL A 77 2.32 11.30 -12.73
N ARG A 78 1.74 12.44 -12.35
CA ARG A 78 2.32 13.77 -12.57
C ARG A 78 3.68 13.91 -11.87
N VAL A 79 3.77 13.58 -10.59
CA VAL A 79 5.03 13.71 -9.84
C VAL A 79 6.10 12.74 -10.34
N LEU A 80 5.74 11.49 -10.66
CA LEU A 80 6.70 10.52 -11.20
C LEU A 80 7.22 10.95 -12.56
N ALA A 81 6.35 11.48 -13.43
CA ALA A 81 6.73 11.97 -14.75
C ALA A 81 7.67 13.19 -14.65
N LEU A 82 7.35 14.16 -13.79
CA LEU A 82 8.19 15.34 -13.56
C LEU A 82 9.56 14.94 -13.00
N GLN A 83 9.58 14.08 -11.99
CA GLN A 83 10.81 13.59 -11.37
C GLN A 83 11.69 12.88 -12.40
N ALA A 84 11.13 11.95 -13.18
CA ALA A 84 11.88 11.23 -14.20
C ALA A 84 12.41 12.16 -15.29
N ALA A 85 11.58 13.11 -15.75
CA ALA A 85 11.97 14.06 -16.78
C ALA A 85 13.10 14.98 -16.31
N TRP A 86 12.99 15.53 -15.10
CA TRP A 86 14.00 16.42 -14.55
C TRP A 86 15.33 15.69 -14.29
N VAL A 87 15.28 14.52 -13.65
CA VAL A 87 16.49 13.77 -13.33
C VAL A 87 17.24 13.36 -14.60
N ASN A 88 16.52 12.94 -15.64
CA ASN A 88 17.11 12.43 -16.88
C ASN A 88 17.24 13.49 -18.00
N GLY A 89 16.79 14.74 -17.79
CA GLY A 89 16.82 15.83 -18.77
C GLY A 89 17.69 17.01 -18.35
N GLU A 90 18.15 17.86 -19.28
CA GLU A 90 19.14 18.90 -18.92
C GLU A 90 18.57 20.13 -18.21
N ASP A 91 17.25 20.30 -18.24
CA ASP A 91 16.56 21.47 -17.68
C ASP A 91 16.73 21.59 -16.16
N PRO A 92 16.63 22.81 -15.60
CA PRO A 92 16.58 23.01 -14.15
C PRO A 92 15.34 22.33 -13.53
N MET A 93 15.35 22.16 -12.21
CA MET A 93 14.19 21.61 -11.50
C MET A 93 12.93 22.44 -11.77
N PRO A 94 11.83 21.82 -12.24
CA PRO A 94 10.55 22.50 -12.39
C PRO A 94 10.09 23.09 -11.06
N ASP A 95 9.51 24.31 -11.10
CA ASP A 95 8.96 24.97 -9.91
C ASP A 95 7.98 24.09 -9.16
N GLU A 96 7.20 23.28 -9.88
CA GLU A 96 6.26 22.35 -9.28
C GLU A 96 6.93 21.26 -8.40
N LEU A 97 8.07 20.72 -8.82
CA LEU A 97 8.83 19.79 -7.97
C LEU A 97 9.45 20.51 -6.78
N ARG A 98 9.87 21.77 -6.98
CA ARG A 98 10.38 22.60 -5.89
C ARG A 98 9.31 22.84 -4.83
N ASP A 99 8.15 23.32 -5.24
CA ASP A 99 6.99 23.59 -4.39
C ASP A 99 6.57 22.32 -3.64
N LEU A 100 6.61 21.17 -4.31
CA LEU A 100 6.33 19.88 -3.69
C LEU A 100 7.26 19.58 -2.52
N PHE A 101 8.56 19.86 -2.64
CA PHE A 101 9.52 19.59 -1.58
C PHE A 101 9.47 20.63 -0.46
N GLU A 102 9.22 21.90 -0.79
CA GLU A 102 9.12 22.96 0.21
C GLU A 102 7.82 22.88 1.02
N SER A 103 6.70 22.58 0.36
CA SER A 103 5.37 22.54 0.96
C SER A 103 4.46 21.57 0.21
N PRO A 104 4.52 20.26 0.51
CA PRO A 104 3.67 19.27 -0.14
C PRO A 104 2.17 19.59 -0.05
N SER A 105 1.45 19.42 -1.16
CA SER A 105 0.00 19.63 -1.20
C SER A 105 -0.76 18.60 -0.35
N GLN A 106 -2.06 18.86 -0.11
CA GLN A 106 -2.91 17.90 0.58
C GLN A 106 -2.98 16.56 -0.17
N GLU A 107 -3.08 16.59 -1.49
CA GLU A 107 -3.08 15.42 -2.35
C GLU A 107 -1.80 14.61 -2.17
N MET A 108 -0.65 15.27 -2.09
CA MET A 108 0.64 14.60 -1.97
C MET A 108 0.86 13.99 -0.59
N ASN A 109 0.46 14.68 0.48
CA ASN A 109 0.47 14.13 1.83
C ASN A 109 -0.47 12.92 1.95
N ALA A 110 -1.68 13.02 1.39
CA ALA A 110 -2.61 11.89 1.36
C ALA A 110 -2.08 10.72 0.50
N LEU A 111 -1.44 11.01 -0.63
CA LEU A 111 -0.85 10.00 -1.51
C LEU A 111 0.22 9.18 -0.78
N VAL A 112 1.21 9.82 -0.16
CA VAL A 112 2.29 9.10 0.53
C VAL A 112 1.78 8.33 1.74
N GLU A 113 0.78 8.86 2.44
CA GLU A 113 0.09 8.18 3.53
C GLU A 113 -0.61 6.90 3.03
N VAL A 114 -1.39 7.00 1.95
CA VAL A 114 -2.06 5.83 1.35
C VAL A 114 -1.03 4.82 0.88
N MET A 115 0.02 5.24 0.16
CA MET A 115 1.06 4.32 -0.30
C MET A 115 1.76 3.59 0.86
N ALA A 116 1.96 4.25 2.00
CA ALA A 116 2.57 3.64 3.18
C ALA A 116 1.64 2.67 3.91
N THR A 117 0.33 2.92 3.92
CA THR A 117 -0.62 2.25 4.83
C THR A 117 -1.66 1.37 4.15
N VAL A 118 -1.82 1.46 2.82
CA VAL A 118 -2.89 0.76 2.07
C VAL A 118 -2.90 -0.76 2.30
N ARG A 119 -1.75 -1.38 2.60
CA ARG A 119 -1.66 -2.81 2.94
C ARG A 119 -2.52 -3.22 4.15
N ARG A 120 -2.90 -2.27 5.02
CA ARG A 120 -3.79 -2.47 6.16
C ARG A 120 -5.27 -2.58 5.76
N TYR A 121 -5.60 -2.22 4.52
CA TYR A 121 -6.94 -2.12 3.94
C TYR A 121 -7.04 -3.10 2.76
N PRO A 122 -7.46 -4.35 2.99
CA PRO A 122 -7.29 -5.43 2.00
C PRO A 122 -7.97 -5.17 0.66
N PHE A 123 -9.18 -4.59 0.67
CA PHE A 123 -9.91 -4.31 -0.56
C PHE A 123 -9.29 -3.13 -1.30
N ALA A 124 -8.93 -2.07 -0.59
CA ALA A 124 -8.21 -0.95 -1.19
C ALA A 124 -6.85 -1.38 -1.75
N TYR A 125 -6.10 -2.25 -1.05
CA TYR A 125 -4.82 -2.77 -1.50
C TYR A 125 -4.94 -3.56 -2.81
N GLU A 126 -5.91 -4.46 -2.92
CA GLU A 126 -6.13 -5.26 -4.13
C GLU A 126 -6.36 -4.38 -5.36
N VAL A 127 -7.13 -3.29 -5.19
CA VAL A 127 -7.43 -2.36 -6.29
C VAL A 127 -6.27 -1.41 -6.59
N ILE A 128 -5.72 -0.76 -5.55
CA ILE A 128 -4.75 0.34 -5.70
C ILE A 128 -3.36 -0.19 -6.07
N SER A 129 -2.93 -1.34 -5.55
CA SER A 129 -1.57 -1.85 -5.80
C SER A 129 -1.31 -2.14 -7.28
N VAL A 130 -2.30 -2.69 -7.98
CA VAL A 130 -2.23 -2.92 -9.44
C VAL A 130 -2.05 -1.60 -10.19
N GLN A 131 -2.81 -0.56 -9.81
CA GLN A 131 -2.70 0.75 -10.45
C GLN A 131 -1.36 1.43 -10.15
N ILE A 132 -0.80 1.27 -8.95
CA ILE A 132 0.54 1.75 -8.62
C ILE A 132 1.56 1.08 -9.54
N GLU A 133 1.52 -0.25 -9.67
CA GLU A 133 2.41 -0.98 -10.56
C GLU A 133 2.30 -0.53 -12.02
N GLU A 134 1.08 -0.29 -12.50
CA GLU A 134 0.82 0.26 -13.83
C GLU A 134 1.44 1.65 -14.01
N CYS A 135 1.32 2.55 -13.03
CA CYS A 135 1.92 3.89 -13.07
C CYS A 135 3.44 3.81 -13.20
N PHE A 136 4.09 3.04 -12.33
CA PHE A 136 5.55 2.85 -12.37
C PHE A 136 6.02 2.19 -13.67
N THR A 137 5.31 1.16 -14.13
CA THR A 137 5.64 0.44 -15.37
C THR A 137 5.50 1.34 -16.59
N THR A 138 4.46 2.19 -16.62
CA THR A 138 4.23 3.15 -17.71
C THR A 138 5.34 4.19 -17.79
N ILE A 139 5.76 4.75 -16.66
CA ILE A 139 6.90 5.68 -16.63
C ILE A 139 8.19 4.94 -17.03
N ALA A 140 8.42 3.73 -16.52
CA ALA A 140 9.60 2.95 -16.85
C ALA A 140 9.72 2.61 -18.35
N ALA A 141 8.61 2.38 -19.04
CA ALA A 141 8.62 2.16 -20.48
C ALA A 141 9.14 3.37 -21.27
N GLN A 142 8.90 4.60 -20.79
CA GLN A 142 9.36 5.84 -21.43
C GLN A 142 10.88 6.05 -21.27
N TYR A 143 11.48 5.51 -20.21
CA TYR A 143 12.91 5.63 -19.89
C TYR A 143 13.64 4.29 -20.03
N SER A 144 13.34 3.52 -21.09
CA SER A 144 13.90 2.17 -21.32
C SER A 144 15.43 2.11 -21.48
N HIS A 145 16.07 3.26 -21.71
CA HIS A 145 17.53 3.42 -21.77
C HIS A 145 18.19 3.53 -20.38
N VAL A 146 17.40 3.74 -19.32
CA VAL A 146 17.86 3.81 -17.93
C VAL A 146 17.66 2.44 -17.28
N PRO A 147 18.65 1.89 -16.56
CA PRO A 147 18.47 0.66 -15.80
C PRO A 147 17.29 0.77 -14.83
N ARG A 148 16.48 -0.29 -14.75
CA ARG A 148 15.25 -0.30 -13.92
C ARG A 148 15.51 0.00 -12.45
N SER A 149 16.60 -0.52 -11.88
CA SER A 149 17.01 -0.25 -10.49
C SER A 149 17.28 1.24 -10.26
N GLN A 150 17.95 1.89 -11.22
CA GLN A 150 18.24 3.30 -11.16
C GLN A 150 16.97 4.12 -11.25
N LEU A 151 16.08 3.81 -12.19
CA LEU A 151 14.80 4.49 -12.29
C LEU A 151 13.95 4.29 -11.02
N GLN A 152 13.95 3.09 -10.43
CA GLN A 152 13.25 2.82 -9.18
C GLN A 152 13.79 3.69 -8.02
N LEU A 153 15.11 3.87 -7.93
CA LEU A 153 15.73 4.78 -6.96
C LEU A 153 15.29 6.23 -7.20
N GLN A 154 15.31 6.68 -8.46
CA GLN A 154 14.91 8.04 -8.85
C GLN A 154 13.45 8.35 -8.46
N LEU A 155 12.54 7.42 -8.77
CA LEU A 155 11.11 7.52 -8.48
C LEU A 155 10.80 7.34 -6.98
N GLY A 156 11.53 6.45 -6.31
CA GLY A 156 11.38 6.23 -4.86
C GLY A 156 11.81 7.45 -4.04
N PHE A 157 12.83 8.18 -4.51
CA PHE A 157 13.32 9.36 -3.80
C PHE A 157 12.25 10.43 -3.62
N VAL A 158 11.52 10.81 -4.69
CA VAL A 158 10.52 11.90 -4.59
C VAL A 158 9.42 11.57 -3.58
N LEU A 159 8.95 10.31 -3.57
CA LEU A 159 7.95 9.86 -2.62
C LEU A 159 8.49 9.82 -1.19
N GLY A 160 9.73 9.34 -1.01
CA GLY A 160 10.40 9.33 0.29
C GLY A 160 10.66 10.72 0.85
N ALA A 161 11.04 11.68 -0.02
CA ALA A 161 11.25 13.07 0.36
C ALA A 161 9.94 13.73 0.81
N VAL A 162 8.85 13.57 0.04
CA VAL A 162 7.52 14.07 0.43
C VAL A 162 7.05 13.47 1.76
N PHE A 163 7.27 12.17 1.96
CA PHE A 163 6.93 11.50 3.23
C PHE A 163 7.75 12.03 4.41
N ALA A 164 9.03 12.30 4.22
CA ALA A 164 9.94 12.75 5.28
C ALA A 164 9.77 14.23 5.64
N MET A 165 9.36 15.08 4.67
CA MET A 165 9.32 16.53 4.83
C MET A 165 8.54 17.03 6.06
N PRO A 166 7.31 16.54 6.35
CA PRO A 166 6.57 16.95 7.54
C PRO A 166 7.25 16.61 8.89
N ILE A 167 8.21 15.67 8.87
CA ILE A 167 8.88 15.13 10.06
C ILE A 167 10.25 15.78 10.26
N MET A 168 10.88 16.25 9.18
CA MET A 168 12.24 16.76 9.20
C MET A 168 12.32 18.15 9.88
N PRO A 169 13.28 18.36 10.79
CA PRO A 169 13.60 19.70 11.30
C PRO A 169 13.91 20.67 10.15
N SER A 170 13.35 21.87 10.20
CA SER A 170 13.56 22.91 9.16
C SER A 170 15.04 23.22 8.90
N ALA A 171 15.91 23.07 9.90
CA ALA A 171 17.36 23.26 9.77
C ALA A 171 18.05 22.24 8.83
N LEU A 172 17.42 21.09 8.52
CA LEU A 172 17.90 20.13 7.52
C LEU A 172 17.33 20.42 6.12
N VAL A 173 16.34 21.32 6.02
CA VAL A 173 15.69 21.72 4.75
C VAL A 173 16.48 22.83 4.06
N ASP A 174 17.24 23.65 4.80
CA ASP A 174 18.01 24.77 4.22
C ASP A 174 19.07 24.33 3.18
N ASN A 175 19.49 23.06 3.17
CA ASN A 175 20.41 22.49 2.16
C ASN A 175 19.69 21.69 1.06
N PHE A 176 18.38 21.87 0.85
CA PHE A 176 17.65 21.07 -0.14
C PHE A 176 18.18 21.25 -1.57
N ILE A 177 18.71 22.43 -1.91
CA ILE A 177 19.39 22.70 -3.19
C ILE A 177 20.68 21.85 -3.34
N GLU A 178 21.43 21.65 -2.25
CA GLU A 178 22.61 20.78 -2.28
C GLU A 178 22.22 19.30 -2.37
N ALA A 179 21.18 18.89 -1.62
CA ALA A 179 20.62 17.55 -1.70
C ALA A 179 20.05 17.25 -3.10
N GLU A 180 19.46 18.25 -3.76
CA GLU A 180 18.96 18.19 -5.13
C GLU A 180 20.09 17.93 -6.13
N HIS A 181 21.19 18.69 -6.04
CA HIS A 181 22.35 18.50 -6.91
C HIS A 181 22.97 17.11 -6.72
N LEU A 182 23.12 16.68 -5.46
CA LEU A 182 23.61 15.34 -5.13
C LEU A 182 22.70 14.24 -5.65
N LEU A 183 21.38 14.41 -5.56
CA LEU A 183 20.41 13.46 -6.11
C LEU A 183 20.59 13.33 -7.62
N ARG A 184 20.61 14.45 -8.36
CA ARG A 184 20.76 14.43 -9.82
C ARG A 184 22.11 13.83 -10.23
N MET A 185 23.18 14.11 -9.49
CA MET A 185 24.48 13.47 -9.70
C MET A 185 24.44 11.95 -9.48
N MET A 186 23.93 11.49 -8.33
CA MET A 186 23.84 10.06 -8.01
C MET A 186 22.92 9.33 -9.01
N ALA A 187 21.82 9.98 -9.39
CA ALA A 187 20.86 9.44 -10.33
C ALA A 187 21.41 9.28 -11.76
N ARG A 188 22.37 10.12 -12.15
CA ARG A 188 23.05 10.07 -13.47
C ARG A 188 24.35 9.30 -13.48
N SER A 189 24.93 9.00 -12.32
CA SER A 189 26.15 8.21 -12.26
C SER A 189 25.91 6.88 -12.98
N ARG A 190 26.70 6.65 -14.03
CA ARG A 190 26.67 5.40 -14.82
C ARG A 190 27.50 4.30 -14.18
N GLU A 191 28.17 4.60 -13.09
CA GLU A 191 28.97 3.64 -12.35
C GLU A 191 28.05 2.52 -11.84
N GLY A 192 28.37 1.28 -12.20
CA GLY A 192 27.56 0.12 -11.84
C GLY A 192 26.28 -0.10 -12.65
N TRP A 193 26.01 0.67 -13.73
CA TRP A 193 24.86 0.39 -14.61
C TRP A 193 24.93 -1.01 -15.25
N ASP A 194 26.14 -1.46 -15.57
CA ASP A 194 26.41 -2.81 -16.09
C ASP A 194 26.66 -3.84 -14.98
N ALA A 195 26.56 -3.43 -13.70
CA ALA A 195 26.77 -4.35 -12.59
C ALA A 195 25.66 -5.41 -12.61
N ARG A 196 26.06 -6.67 -12.69
CA ARG A 196 25.13 -7.79 -12.56
C ARG A 196 24.78 -7.94 -11.09
N SER A 197 23.49 -7.84 -10.77
CA SER A 197 23.03 -8.20 -9.43
C SER A 197 23.48 -9.62 -9.12
N ALA A 198 24.12 -9.82 -7.97
CA ALA A 198 24.34 -11.17 -7.47
C ALA A 198 22.95 -11.84 -7.37
N GLN A 199 22.77 -12.98 -8.04
CA GLN A 199 21.62 -13.82 -7.77
C GLN A 199 21.83 -14.35 -6.36
N ILE A 200 21.12 -13.77 -5.40
CA ILE A 200 21.03 -14.34 -4.07
C ILE A 200 20.11 -15.55 -4.21
N ASP A 201 20.60 -16.74 -3.84
CA ASP A 201 19.75 -17.92 -3.71
C ASP A 201 18.72 -17.64 -2.61
N THR A 202 17.55 -17.16 -3.02
CA THR A 202 16.44 -16.94 -2.11
C THR A 202 15.83 -18.29 -1.75
N PHE A 203 15.89 -18.66 -0.48
CA PHE A 203 15.07 -19.76 0.02
C PHE A 203 13.65 -19.24 0.20
N VAL A 204 12.74 -19.65 -0.69
CA VAL A 204 11.31 -19.39 -0.50
C VAL A 204 10.86 -20.20 0.70
N VAL A 205 10.52 -19.52 1.80
CA VAL A 205 9.87 -20.18 2.92
C VAL A 205 8.48 -20.63 2.44
N PRO A 206 8.21 -21.94 2.37
CA PRO A 206 6.92 -22.42 1.90
C PRO A 206 5.83 -21.90 2.83
N ILE A 207 4.77 -21.33 2.24
CA ILE A 207 3.58 -20.95 2.98
C ILE A 207 3.06 -22.18 3.73
N PRO A 208 2.59 -22.01 4.97
CA PRO A 208 1.88 -23.05 5.70
C PRO A 208 0.90 -23.85 4.85
N ILE A 209 1.22 -25.10 4.54
CA ILE A 209 0.31 -26.00 3.82
C ILE A 209 -0.67 -26.54 4.85
N VAL A 210 -1.95 -26.27 4.64
CA VAL A 210 -3.03 -26.93 5.37
C VAL A 210 -3.20 -28.33 4.80
N ASP A 211 -2.56 -29.30 5.45
CA ASP A 211 -2.66 -30.72 5.10
C ASP A 211 -3.82 -31.38 5.86
N VAL A 212 -5.04 -31.12 5.37
CA VAL A 212 -6.28 -31.69 5.89
C VAL A 212 -7.03 -32.31 4.72
N GLU A 213 -7.44 -33.58 4.85
CA GLU A 213 -8.13 -34.33 3.80
C GLU A 213 -9.50 -33.73 3.45
N GLU A 214 -10.16 -33.11 4.43
CA GLU A 214 -11.49 -32.54 4.26
C GLU A 214 -11.45 -31.17 3.56
N PRO A 215 -12.06 -31.02 2.37
CA PRO A 215 -11.88 -29.84 1.53
C PRO A 215 -12.49 -28.56 2.13
N VAL A 216 -13.65 -28.67 2.78
CA VAL A 216 -14.31 -27.51 3.40
C VAL A 216 -13.56 -27.04 4.63
N ARG A 217 -13.12 -27.99 5.47
CA ARG A 217 -12.28 -27.72 6.64
C ARG A 217 -10.94 -27.09 6.23
N LYS A 218 -10.31 -27.62 5.17
CA LYS A 218 -9.10 -27.06 4.56
C LYS A 218 -9.31 -25.64 4.05
N ALA A 219 -10.45 -25.35 3.41
CA ALA A 219 -10.78 -24.01 2.93
C ALA A 219 -10.94 -23.00 4.08
N PHE A 220 -11.59 -23.39 5.18
CA PHE A 220 -11.71 -22.55 6.37
C PHE A 220 -10.37 -22.28 7.05
N LEU A 221 -9.52 -23.29 7.21
CA LEU A 221 -8.18 -23.12 7.79
C LEU A 221 -7.29 -22.26 6.89
N THR A 222 -7.33 -22.47 5.57
CA THR A 222 -6.57 -21.65 4.60
C THR A 222 -7.06 -20.20 4.60
N GLY A 223 -8.38 -19.98 4.60
CA GLY A 223 -8.98 -18.65 4.71
C GLY A 223 -8.64 -17.95 6.02
N ALA A 224 -8.57 -18.70 7.13
CA ALA A 224 -8.15 -18.19 8.43
C ALA A 224 -6.68 -17.76 8.41
N LEU A 225 -5.78 -18.59 7.89
CA LEU A 225 -4.36 -18.28 7.74
C LEU A 225 -4.13 -17.03 6.89
N ASN A 226 -4.79 -16.93 5.74
CA ASN A 226 -4.69 -15.77 4.87
C ASN A 226 -5.21 -14.49 5.57
N THR A 227 -6.35 -14.59 6.26
CA THR A 227 -6.92 -13.44 6.97
C THR A 227 -6.01 -12.99 8.12
N ILE A 228 -5.43 -13.93 8.88
CA ILE A 228 -4.49 -13.63 9.96
C ILE A 228 -3.19 -13.03 9.40
N ALA A 229 -2.67 -13.56 8.30
CA ALA A 229 -1.46 -13.04 7.65
C ALA A 229 -1.65 -11.59 7.18
N ILE A 230 -2.86 -11.21 6.75
CA ILE A 230 -3.17 -9.87 6.25
C ILE A 230 -3.51 -8.90 7.40
N THR A 231 -4.35 -9.32 8.35
CA THR A 231 -4.97 -8.42 9.34
C THR A 231 -4.50 -8.62 10.78
N GLY A 232 -3.61 -9.58 11.03
CA GLY A 232 -3.29 -10.06 12.37
C GLY A 232 -4.40 -10.89 13.01
N VAL A 233 -4.14 -11.47 14.18
CA VAL A 233 -5.10 -12.34 14.89
C VAL A 233 -6.33 -11.56 15.32
N GLU A 234 -6.17 -10.33 15.79
CA GLU A 234 -7.27 -9.48 16.26
C GLU A 234 -8.22 -9.06 15.12
N GLY A 235 -7.68 -8.85 13.90
CA GLY A 235 -8.45 -8.45 12.72
C GLY A 235 -9.20 -9.59 12.01
N ALA A 236 -8.93 -10.85 12.38
CA ALA A 236 -9.49 -12.04 11.76
C ALA A 236 -10.91 -12.36 12.28
N SER A 237 -11.90 -11.62 11.80
CA SER A 237 -13.30 -11.88 12.13
C SER A 237 -13.84 -13.12 11.42
N ALA A 238 -14.82 -13.78 12.05
CA ALA A 238 -15.52 -14.96 11.52
C ALA A 238 -16.05 -14.75 10.09
N GLN A 239 -16.59 -13.56 9.81
CA GLN A 239 -17.12 -13.19 8.50
C GLN A 239 -16.02 -13.01 7.45
N ARG A 240 -14.86 -12.47 7.83
CA ARG A 240 -13.71 -12.33 6.92
C ARG A 240 -13.11 -13.69 6.56
N ILE A 241 -12.98 -14.57 7.55
CA ILE A 241 -12.50 -15.94 7.33
C ILE A 241 -13.46 -16.72 6.42
N ALA A 242 -14.77 -16.61 6.66
CA ALA A 242 -15.78 -17.24 5.82
C ALA A 242 -15.75 -16.72 4.37
N ARG A 243 -15.60 -15.40 4.20
CA ARG A 243 -15.43 -14.81 2.87
C ARG A 243 -14.18 -15.33 2.17
N ALA A 244 -13.05 -15.39 2.88
CA ALA A 244 -11.79 -15.90 2.36
C ALA A 244 -11.82 -17.41 2.05
N SER A 245 -12.70 -18.17 2.72
CA SER A 245 -12.87 -19.60 2.46
C SER A 245 -13.86 -19.91 1.33
N GLY A 246 -14.63 -18.92 0.86
CA GLY A 246 -15.67 -19.11 -0.16
C GLY A 246 -16.95 -19.76 0.36
N TYR A 247 -17.14 -19.84 1.69
CA TYR A 247 -18.29 -20.47 2.32
C TYR A 247 -19.00 -19.51 3.28
N GLY A 248 -20.27 -19.79 3.58
CA GLY A 248 -20.99 -19.09 4.66
C GLY A 248 -20.42 -19.47 6.03
N PHE A 249 -20.37 -18.53 6.98
CA PHE A 249 -19.85 -18.82 8.33
C PHE A 249 -20.65 -19.91 9.05
N SER A 250 -21.95 -20.05 8.77
CA SER A 250 -22.77 -21.13 9.30
C SER A 250 -22.22 -22.52 8.97
N THR A 251 -21.53 -22.68 7.83
CA THR A 251 -20.88 -23.93 7.42
C THR A 251 -19.68 -24.28 8.30
N ALA A 252 -19.03 -23.30 8.94
CA ALA A 252 -17.89 -23.54 9.81
C ALA A 252 -18.28 -24.35 11.07
N TYR A 253 -19.50 -24.18 11.58
CA TYR A 253 -19.98 -24.87 12.78
C TYR A 253 -20.11 -26.38 12.64
N ASN A 254 -20.12 -26.90 11.40
CA ASN A 254 -20.10 -28.33 11.15
C ASN A 254 -18.70 -28.94 11.39
N TYR A 255 -17.66 -28.11 11.43
CA TYR A 255 -16.26 -28.52 11.47
C TYR A 255 -15.51 -27.98 12.69
N PHE A 256 -15.97 -26.86 13.25
CA PHE A 256 -15.36 -26.18 14.39
C PHE A 256 -16.46 -25.82 15.38
N GLN A 257 -16.27 -26.18 16.66
CA GLN A 257 -17.22 -25.91 17.75
C GLN A 257 -17.30 -24.40 18.07
N SER A 258 -16.22 -23.66 17.85
CA SER A 258 -16.16 -22.22 18.07
C SER A 258 -15.19 -21.53 17.11
N LYS A 259 -15.28 -20.19 17.05
CA LYS A 259 -14.35 -19.36 16.30
C LYS A 259 -12.94 -19.48 16.89
N GLU A 260 -12.84 -19.56 18.21
CA GLU A 260 -11.60 -19.68 18.95
C GLU A 260 -10.89 -20.99 18.59
N GLN A 261 -11.64 -22.10 18.45
CA GLN A 261 -11.08 -23.37 18.03
C GLN A 261 -10.49 -23.31 16.61
N LEU A 262 -11.20 -22.67 15.67
CA LEU A 262 -10.70 -22.46 14.30
C LEU A 262 -9.40 -21.63 14.29
N ALA A 263 -9.37 -20.54 15.08
CA ALA A 263 -8.20 -19.67 15.17
C ALA A 263 -7.01 -20.39 15.83
N GLU A 264 -7.26 -21.12 16.91
CA GLU A 264 -6.25 -21.91 17.61
C GLU A 264 -5.63 -22.96 16.68
N GLU A 265 -6.47 -23.66 15.91
CA GLU A 265 -6.00 -24.69 14.99
C GLU A 265 -5.20 -24.09 13.84
N ALA A 266 -5.65 -22.97 13.25
CA ALA A 266 -4.89 -22.25 12.24
C ALA A 266 -3.52 -21.79 12.76
N ILE A 267 -3.47 -21.20 13.96
CA ILE A 267 -2.21 -20.77 14.60
C ILE A 267 -1.30 -21.97 14.88
N ARG A 268 -1.86 -23.09 15.33
CA ARG A 268 -1.12 -24.32 15.61
C ARG A 268 -0.41 -24.85 14.36
N ILE A 269 -1.08 -24.81 13.20
CA ILE A 269 -0.48 -25.19 11.90
C ILE A 269 0.74 -24.32 11.60
N VAL A 270 0.62 -22.99 11.73
CA VAL A 270 1.75 -22.06 11.51
C VAL A 270 2.89 -22.34 12.49
N MET A 271 2.59 -22.45 13.78
CA MET A 271 3.60 -22.67 14.81
C MET A 271 4.35 -23.99 14.60
N PHE A 272 3.64 -25.05 14.23
CA PHE A 272 4.25 -26.34 13.94
C PHE A 272 5.16 -26.26 12.71
N GLN A 273 4.73 -25.59 11.63
CA GLN A 273 5.56 -25.43 10.44
C GLN A 273 6.75 -24.49 10.66
N LEU A 274 6.60 -23.41 11.40
CA LEU A 274 7.72 -22.55 11.81
C LEU A 274 8.74 -23.31 12.65
N PHE A 275 8.29 -24.17 13.57
CA PHE A 275 9.17 -25.05 14.33
C PHE A 275 9.91 -26.03 13.42
N GLN A 276 9.23 -26.69 12.48
CA GLN A 276 9.86 -27.59 11.51
C GLN A 276 10.87 -26.85 10.62
N LEU A 277 10.55 -25.63 10.17
CA LEU A 277 11.44 -24.77 9.42
C LEU A 277 12.69 -24.41 10.24
N ASN A 278 12.53 -24.01 11.50
CA ASN A 278 13.66 -23.70 12.38
C ASN A 278 14.58 -24.92 12.62
N VAL A 279 14.00 -26.09 12.85
CA VAL A 279 14.74 -27.36 12.98
C VAL A 279 15.50 -27.70 11.69
N ASN A 280 14.89 -27.46 10.53
CA ASN A 280 15.54 -27.70 9.24
C ASN A 280 16.63 -26.67 8.92
N VAL A 281 16.46 -25.40 9.26
CA VAL A 281 17.50 -24.36 9.13
C VAL A 281 18.72 -24.69 9.98
N ASN A 282 18.51 -25.17 11.22
CA ASN A 282 19.62 -25.63 12.08
C ASN A 282 20.32 -26.89 11.54
N ARG A 283 19.65 -27.72 10.74
CA ARG A 283 20.27 -28.84 10.00
C ARG A 283 21.02 -28.40 8.75
N ILE A 284 20.67 -27.26 8.15
CA ILE A 284 21.28 -26.71 6.93
C ILE A 284 22.53 -25.87 7.25
N GLN A 285 22.72 -25.43 8.50
CA GLN A 285 23.98 -24.85 8.94
C GLN A 285 25.04 -25.92 9.16
N ASN A 286 25.67 -26.37 8.06
CA ASN A 286 26.97 -27.00 8.16
C ASN A 286 27.94 -25.97 8.76
N ARG A 287 28.26 -26.12 10.04
CA ARG A 287 29.11 -25.21 10.82
C ARG A 287 30.43 -24.91 10.08
N GLU A 288 30.97 -25.88 9.34
CA GLU A 288 32.17 -25.69 8.53
C GLU A 288 31.94 -24.77 7.31
N ALA A 289 30.79 -24.86 6.64
CA ALA A 289 30.45 -23.98 5.52
C ALA A 289 30.26 -22.53 5.97
N TYR A 290 29.66 -22.31 7.14
CA TYR A 290 29.52 -20.98 7.74
C TYR A 290 30.87 -20.39 8.17
N ILE A 291 31.73 -21.19 8.82
CA ILE A 291 33.07 -20.76 9.23
C ILE A 291 33.93 -20.41 8.01
N ASN A 292 33.89 -21.22 6.94
CA ASN A 292 34.64 -20.96 5.72
C ASN A 292 34.15 -19.72 4.97
N ALA A 293 32.85 -19.40 5.02
CA ALA A 293 32.30 -18.20 4.38
C ALA A 293 32.64 -16.90 5.15
N VAL A 294 32.76 -16.95 6.48
CA VAL A 294 33.08 -15.77 7.31
C VAL A 294 34.58 -15.48 7.36
N ILE A 295 35.44 -16.51 7.26
CA ILE A 295 36.90 -16.35 7.28
C ILE A 295 37.45 -15.98 5.88
N ALA A 296 36.67 -16.12 4.81
CA ALA A 296 37.07 -15.77 3.44
C ALA A 296 36.87 -14.27 3.07
N ILE A 297 36.62 -13.41 4.05
CA ILE A 297 36.68 -11.93 3.93
C ILE A 297 38.01 -11.46 4.53
#